data_AF-T0YTL0-F1
#
_entry.id   AF-T0YTL0-F1
#
_cell.length_a   1.000
_cell.length_b   1.000
_cell.length_c   1.000
_cell.angle_alpha   90.00
_cell.angle_beta   90.00
_cell.angle_gamma   90.00
#
_symmetry.space_group_name_H-M   'P 1'
#
loop_
_entity.id
_entity.type
_entity.pdbx_description
1 polymer ?
#
loop_
_entity_poly.entity_id
_entity_poly.type
_entity_poly.pdbx_seq_one_letter_code
_entity_poly.pdbx_strand_id
1 'polypeptide(L)'
;MSLPLAPLAERYRPHTLSGIVGQREAVTRLRQFAESWGFPGHPPRLRAALLEGVPGTGKTAAAYALAEEMGWGLVELGASDVR
;
A
#
# COMPACT_ATOMS: atom_id res chain seq x y z
N MET A 1 -14.16 -16.23 -24.85
CA MET A 1 -12.86 -16.34 -24.16
C MET A 1 -13.05 -15.92 -22.71
N SER A 2 -13.12 -16.86 -21.76
CA SER A 2 -13.13 -16.47 -20.34
C SER A 2 -11.73 -15.99 -19.97
N LEU A 3 -11.60 -14.78 -19.44
CA LEU A 3 -10.35 -14.33 -18.83
C LEU A 3 -9.92 -15.35 -17.75
N PRO A 4 -8.62 -15.68 -17.64
CA PRO A 4 -8.16 -16.52 -16.56
C PRO A 4 -8.54 -15.86 -15.23
N LEU A 5 -9.24 -16.61 -14.38
CA LEU A 5 -9.60 -16.14 -13.05
C LEU A 5 -8.30 -15.90 -12.27
N ALA A 6 -8.02 -14.65 -11.94
CA ALA A 6 -6.87 -14.29 -11.12
C ALA A 6 -6.91 -15.04 -9.77
N PRO A 7 -5.74 -15.27 -9.12
CA PRO A 7 -5.70 -15.86 -7.79
C PRO A 7 -6.61 -15.10 -6.81
N LEU A 8 -7.19 -15.81 -5.83
CA LEU A 8 -8.09 -15.17 -4.85
C LEU A 8 -7.41 -14.00 -4.11
N ALA A 9 -6.10 -14.12 -3.86
CA ALA A 9 -5.31 -13.05 -3.24
C ALA A 9 -5.27 -11.76 -4.07
N GLU A 10 -5.35 -11.85 -5.40
CA GLU A 10 -5.46 -10.70 -6.29
C GLU A 10 -6.90 -10.19 -6.33
N ARG A 11 -7.85 -11.12 -6.49
CA ARG A 11 -9.29 -10.80 -6.62
C ARG A 11 -9.87 -10.10 -5.39
N TYR A 12 -9.36 -10.42 -4.20
CA TYR A 12 -9.81 -9.85 -2.93
C TYR A 12 -8.77 -8.92 -2.30
N ARG A 13 -7.75 -8.48 -3.06
CA ARG A 13 -6.82 -7.47 -2.56
C ARG A 13 -7.60 -6.19 -2.21
N PRO A 14 -7.35 -5.57 -1.04
CA PRO A 14 -7.97 -4.30 -0.72
C PRO A 14 -7.51 -3.20 -1.67
N HIS A 15 -8.46 -2.37 -2.10
CA HIS A 15 -8.23 -1.16 -2.92
C HIS A 15 -8.13 0.12 -2.08
N THR A 16 -8.53 0.03 -0.81
CA THR A 16 -8.45 1.12 0.17
C THR A 16 -7.88 0.58 1.48
N LEU A 17 -7.25 1.46 2.25
CA LEU A 17 -6.75 1.13 3.59
C LEU A 17 -7.86 0.64 4.52
N SER A 18 -9.10 1.12 4.35
CA SER A 18 -10.26 0.66 5.11
C SER A 18 -10.68 -0.78 4.77
N GLY A 19 -10.27 -1.30 3.62
CA GLY A 19 -10.47 -2.71 3.23
C GLY A 19 -9.52 -3.69 3.94
N ILE A 20 -8.50 -3.20 4.65
CA ILE A 20 -7.57 -4.04 5.41
C ILE A 20 -8.26 -4.51 6.70
N VAL A 21 -8.38 -5.82 6.87
CA VAL A 21 -8.97 -6.41 8.06
C VAL A 21 -7.93 -6.49 9.18
N GLY A 22 -8.17 -5.75 10.27
CA GLY A 22 -7.27 -5.69 11.43
C GLY A 22 -6.23 -4.57 11.34
N GLN A 23 -5.16 -4.67 12.13
CA GLN A 23 -3.99 -3.76 12.06
C GLN A 23 -4.30 -2.25 12.18
N ARG A 24 -5.38 -1.90 12.90
CA ARG A 24 -5.94 -0.54 12.96
C ARG A 24 -4.88 0.54 13.18
N GLU A 25 -3.99 0.33 14.15
CA GLU A 25 -2.93 1.29 14.46
C GLU A 25 -1.95 1.50 13.30
N ALA A 26 -1.47 0.43 12.67
CA ALA A 26 -0.55 0.51 11.54
C ALA A 26 -1.22 1.19 10.33
N VAL A 27 -2.48 0.84 10.06
CA VAL A 27 -3.28 1.45 8.99
C VAL A 27 -3.50 2.94 9.24
N THR A 28 -3.82 3.34 10.47
CA THR A 28 -3.97 4.75 10.85
C THR A 28 -2.66 5.52 10.68
N ARG A 29 -1.53 4.96 11.14
CA ARG A 29 -0.21 5.60 10.98
C ARG A 29 0.20 5.74 9.51
N LEU A 30 -0.09 4.72 8.69
CA LEU A 30 0.21 4.74 7.26
C LEU A 30 -0.63 5.81 6.52
N ARG A 31 -1.91 5.95 6.89
CA ARG A 31 -2.77 7.03 6.40
C ARG A 31 -2.23 8.41 6.77
N GLN A 32 -1.87 8.62 8.04
CA GLN A 32 -1.30 9.89 8.51
C GLN A 32 0.01 10.23 7.78
N PHE A 33 0.85 9.23 7.54
CA PHE A 33 2.05 9.39 6.71
C PHE A 33 1.66 9.91 5.32
N ALA A 34 0.68 9.30 4.65
CA ALA A 34 0.27 9.73 3.31
C ALA A 34 -0.34 11.13 3.27
N GLU A 35 -1.23 11.44 4.22
CA GLU A 35 -1.85 12.76 4.34
C GLU A 35 -0.82 13.88 4.56
N SER A 36 0.32 13.56 5.20
CA SER A 36 1.41 14.53 5.39
C SER A 36 2.07 15.00 4.08
N TRP A 37 1.84 14.31 2.96
CA TRP A 37 2.30 14.70 1.62
C TRP A 37 1.34 15.65 0.89
N GLY A 38 0.19 15.98 1.46
CA GLY A 38 -0.90 16.69 0.79
C GLY A 38 -0.64 18.15 0.37
N PHE A 39 0.54 18.71 0.67
CA PHE A 39 0.88 20.09 0.36
C PHE A 39 1.97 20.18 -0.71
N PRO A 40 1.62 20.56 -1.95
CA PRO A 40 2.60 20.77 -3.03
C PRO A 40 3.69 21.76 -2.60
N GLY A 41 4.96 21.40 -2.81
CA GLY A 41 6.11 22.22 -2.42
C GLY A 41 6.51 22.15 -0.94
N HIS A 42 5.76 21.45 -0.10
CA HIS A 42 6.04 21.29 1.33
C HIS A 42 6.16 19.82 1.70
N PRO A 43 7.30 19.18 1.40
CA PRO A 43 7.50 17.78 1.73
C PRO A 43 7.48 17.56 3.25
N PRO A 44 6.89 16.45 3.71
CA PRO A 44 6.83 16.15 5.14
C PRO A 44 8.21 15.85 5.72
N ARG A 45 8.29 15.91 7.06
CA ARG A 45 9.49 15.54 7.82
C ARG A 45 9.87 14.07 7.61
N LEU A 46 8.87 13.18 7.62
CA LEU A 46 9.04 11.76 7.34
C LEU A 46 8.80 11.52 5.86
N ARG A 47 9.81 11.01 5.16
CA ARG A 47 9.78 10.83 3.69
C ARG A 47 9.71 9.38 3.24
N ALA A 48 9.75 8.46 4.19
CA ALA A 48 9.65 7.03 3.93
C ALA A 48 8.87 6.36 5.07
N ALA A 49 8.11 5.34 4.72
CA ALA A 49 7.47 4.43 5.65
C ALA A 49 8.07 3.04 5.47
N LEU A 50 8.45 2.39 6.58
CA LEU A 50 8.85 0.99 6.59
C LEU A 50 7.69 0.15 7.10
N LEU A 51 7.20 -0.76 6.25
CA LEU A 51 6.20 -1.75 6.63
C LEU A 51 6.92 -3.02 7.06
N GLU A 52 6.91 -3.33 8.35
CA GLU A 52 7.56 -4.50 8.94
C GLU A 52 6.54 -5.49 9.49
N GLY A 53 6.85 -6.78 9.39
CA GLY A 53 6.06 -7.86 9.97
C GLY A 53 6.23 -9.18 9.23
N VAL A 54 5.71 -10.26 9.81
CA VAL A 54 5.82 -11.61 9.25
C VAL A 54 5.21 -11.73 7.84
N PRO A 55 5.63 -12.68 6.99
CA PRO A 55 5.05 -12.88 5.65
C PRO A 55 3.53 -13.08 5.70
N GLY A 56 2.82 -12.60 4.67
CA GLY A 56 1.36 -12.79 4.56
C GLY A 56 0.48 -11.84 5.40
N THR A 57 1.05 -10.86 6.10
CA THR A 57 0.29 -9.90 6.93
C THR A 57 -0.24 -8.66 6.20
N GLY A 58 -0.22 -8.65 4.87
CA GLY A 58 -0.81 -7.54 4.10
C GLY A 58 0.08 -6.30 3.92
N LYS A 59 1.39 -6.36 4.19
CA LYS A 59 2.32 -5.23 3.97
C LYS A 59 2.28 -4.69 2.53
N THR A 60 2.51 -5.56 1.55
CA THR A 60 2.45 -5.19 0.12
C THR A 60 1.05 -4.72 -0.25
N ALA A 61 0.00 -5.44 0.19
CA ALA A 61 -1.38 -5.05 -0.07
C ALA A 61 -1.73 -3.67 0.49
N ALA A 62 -1.19 -3.29 1.66
CA ALA A 62 -1.40 -1.97 2.24
C ALA A 62 -0.73 -0.85 1.45
N ALA A 63 0.46 -1.09 0.89
CA ALA A 63 1.12 -0.12 0.02
C ALA A 63 0.33 0.12 -1.28
N TYR A 64 -0.18 -0.96 -1.89
CA TYR A 64 -1.06 -0.88 -3.05
C TYR A 64 -2.36 -0.12 -2.74
N ALA A 65 -3.05 -0.52 -1.67
CA ALA A 65 -4.29 0.10 -1.24
C ALA A 65 -4.12 1.60 -0.92
N LEU A 66 -2.99 1.97 -0.30
CA LEU A 66 -2.67 3.37 -0.04
C LEU A 66 -2.47 4.15 -1.34
N ALA A 67 -1.68 3.62 -2.28
CA ALA A 67 -1.39 4.30 -3.54
C ALA A 67 -2.68 4.53 -4.35
N GLU A 68 -3.54 3.51 -4.43
CA GLU A 68 -4.82 3.61 -5.13
C GLU A 68 -5.75 4.61 -4.43
N GLU A 69 -5.88 4.55 -3.10
CA GLU A 69 -6.72 5.47 -2.33
C GLU A 69 -6.26 6.93 -2.44
N MET A 70 -4.95 7.17 -2.53
CA MET A 70 -4.37 8.51 -2.70
C MET A 70 -4.30 8.97 -4.16
N GLY A 71 -4.67 8.11 -5.12
CA GLY A 71 -4.53 8.39 -6.55
C GLY A 71 -3.07 8.56 -7.02
N TRP A 72 -2.12 7.90 -6.34
CA TRP A 72 -0.70 7.96 -6.66
C TRP A 72 -0.33 6.94 -7.75
N GLY A 73 0.64 7.31 -8.59
CA GLY A 73 1.31 6.33 -9.45
C GLY A 73 2.17 5.38 -8.62
N LEU A 74 2.02 4.07 -8.84
CA LEU A 74 2.77 3.05 -8.11
C LEU A 74 3.93 2.52 -8.97
N VAL A 75 5.13 2.51 -8.41
CA VAL A 75 6.30 1.81 -8.95
C VAL A 75 6.74 0.78 -7.92
N GLU A 76 6.58 -0.51 -8.24
CA GLU A 76 7.09 -1.61 -7.42
C GLU A 76 8.48 -2.02 -7.90
N LEU A 77 9.39 -2.24 -6.95
CA LEU A 77 10.71 -2.81 -7.19
C LEU A 77 10.83 -4.06 -6.32
N GLY A 78 10.78 -5.23 -6.95
CA GLY A 78 10.95 -6.51 -6.30
C GLY A 78 12.43 -6.85 -6.05
N ALA A 79 12.69 -7.86 -5.22
CA ALA A 79 14.06 -8.28 -4.91
C ALA A 79 14.79 -8.93 -6.11
N SER A 80 14.04 -9.44 -7.09
CA SER A 80 14.56 -10.00 -8.34
C SER A 80 14.84 -8.94 -9.41
N ASP A 81 14.30 -7.73 -9.24
CA ASP A 81 14.53 -6.64 -10.17
C ASP A 81 15.90 -6.04 -9.84
N VAL A 82 16.88 -6.38 -10.67
CA VAL A 82 18.31 -6.11 -10.46
C VAL A 82 18.58 -4.61 -10.30
N ARG A 83 19.43 -4.27 -9.33
CA ARG A 83 19.99 -2.92 -9.10
C ARG A 83 21.22 -2.66 -9.94
#